data_AF-A0AAN5IER4-F1
#
_entry.id   AF-A0AAN5IER4-F1
#
_cell.length_a   1.000
_cell.length_b   1.000
_cell.length_c   1.000
_cell.angle_alpha   90.00
_cell.angle_beta   90.00
_cell.angle_gamma   90.00
#
_symmetry.space_group_name_H-M   'P 1'
#
loop_
_entity.id
_entity.type
_entity.pdbx_description
1 polymer ?
#
loop_
_entity_poly.entity_id
_entity_poly.type
_entity_poly.pdbx_seq_one_letter_code
_entity_poly.pdbx_strand_id
1 'polypeptide(L)'
;MSEYWRELIKNRGFSVKRIVNILEDLIFMVCKPIKETVHSSNYAALHHATYVCSYGRLRLLELMERAGAENLIYNDTDSIMFLSPRDQNPLDCEIDNFLGFLSNELNEDEEISEVTVVAPKCYAYVVKSKDSERIVRKIKGVSRNKETEEKLIYENYVSKKEEWNRNCMGEIPHSLLQSINPRSKEAELLI
;
A
#
# COMPACT_ATOMS: atom_id res chain seq x y z
N MET A 1 28.91 -44.02 8.37
CA MET A 1 27.48 -43.73 8.08
C MET A 1 27.26 -42.22 7.86
N SER A 2 28.02 -41.56 6.98
CA SER A 2 28.09 -40.07 7.00
C SER A 2 28.07 -39.36 5.63
N GLU A 3 28.16 -40.06 4.51
CA GLU A 3 28.28 -39.42 3.18
C GLU A 3 26.96 -39.44 2.40
N TYR A 4 26.26 -40.58 2.40
CA TYR A 4 24.94 -40.74 1.77
C TYR A 4 23.91 -39.68 2.22
N TRP A 5 23.78 -39.46 3.53
CA TRP A 5 22.87 -38.45 4.07
C TRP A 5 23.28 -37.02 3.70
N ARG A 6 24.58 -36.74 3.61
CA ARG A 6 25.08 -35.42 3.18
C ARG A 6 24.75 -35.18 1.70
N GLU A 7 24.84 -36.20 0.87
CA GLU A 7 24.54 -36.13 -0.55
C GLU A 7 23.04 -35.98 -0.82
N LEU A 8 22.20 -36.75 -0.11
CA LEU A 8 20.74 -36.65 -0.19
C LEU A 8 20.22 -35.25 0.20
N ILE A 9 20.82 -34.63 1.21
CA ILE A 9 20.41 -33.31 1.72
C ILE A 9 20.93 -32.18 0.81
N LYS A 10 22.16 -32.31 0.27
CA LYS A 10 22.68 -31.38 -0.74
C LYS A 10 21.80 -31.35 -1.99
N ASN A 11 21.31 -32.50 -2.45
CA ASN A 11 20.36 -32.60 -3.57
C ASN A 11 19.02 -31.88 -3.31
N ARG A 12 18.69 -31.53 -2.06
CA ARG A 12 17.50 -30.78 -1.67
C ARG A 12 17.74 -29.29 -1.43
N GLY A 13 18.92 -28.76 -1.81
CA GLY A 13 19.20 -27.33 -1.68
C GLY A 13 19.52 -26.87 -0.25
N PHE A 14 19.88 -27.79 0.64
CA PHE A 14 20.25 -27.46 2.03
C PHE A 14 21.73 -27.68 2.29
N SER A 15 22.35 -26.73 2.98
CA SER A 15 23.68 -26.88 3.57
C SER A 15 23.56 -27.45 4.97
N VAL A 16 24.17 -28.60 5.22
CA VAL A 16 24.21 -29.19 6.57
C VAL A 16 25.22 -28.44 7.42
N LYS A 17 24.77 -27.87 8.55
CA LYS A 17 25.64 -27.14 9.49
C LYS A 17 26.11 -28.02 10.63
N ARG A 18 25.25 -28.89 11.13
CA ARG A 18 25.56 -29.77 12.26
C ARG A 18 24.78 -31.07 12.14
N ILE A 19 25.45 -32.17 12.47
CA ILE A 19 24.85 -33.50 12.60
C ILE A 19 25.19 -33.99 14.00
N VAL A 20 24.17 -34.42 14.75
CA VAL A 20 24.32 -35.01 16.08
C VAL A 20 23.58 -36.34 16.07
N ASN A 21 24.28 -37.44 16.34
CA ASN A 21 23.63 -38.73 16.55
C ASN A 21 23.05 -38.73 17.95
N ILE A 22 21.74 -38.92 18.07
CA ILE A 22 21.05 -39.00 19.36
C ILE A 22 20.99 -40.47 19.81
N LEU A 23 20.72 -41.39 18.89
CA LEU A 23 20.68 -42.84 19.11
C LEU A 23 21.30 -43.55 17.88
N GLU A 24 21.40 -44.89 17.93
CA GLU A 24 21.90 -45.68 16.80
C GLU A 24 21.12 -45.44 15.51
N ASP A 25 19.80 -45.22 15.61
CA ASP A 25 18.90 -45.03 14.46
C ASP A 25 18.32 -43.60 14.35
N LEU A 26 18.75 -42.67 15.21
CA LEU A 26 18.19 -41.31 15.25
C LEU A 26 19.28 -40.25 15.14
N ILE A 27 19.18 -39.43 14.09
CA ILE A 27 20.11 -38.34 13.81
C ILE A 27 19.37 -37.01 13.83
N PHE A 28 19.88 -36.07 14.61
CA PHE A 28 19.45 -34.67 14.60
C PHE A 28 20.35 -33.84 13.69
N MET A 29 19.74 -33.13 12.74
CA MET A 29 20.48 -32.35 11.75
C MET A 29 20.00 -30.90 11.74
N VAL A 30 20.97 -29.98 11.86
CA VAL A 30 20.73 -28.55 11.67
C VAL A 30 21.17 -28.19 10.26
N CYS A 31 20.21 -27.80 9.43
CA CYS A 31 20.44 -27.42 8.05
C CYS A 31 20.13 -25.93 7.84
N LYS A 32 20.85 -25.28 6.91
CA LYS A 32 20.51 -23.94 6.41
C LYS A 32 20.22 -24.03 4.91
N PRO A 33 19.12 -23.45 4.42
CA PRO A 33 18.86 -23.37 2.99
C PRO A 33 20.03 -22.66 2.29
N ILE A 34 20.41 -23.15 1.12
CA ILE A 34 21.42 -22.50 0.28
C ILE A 34 20.78 -21.22 -0.27
N LYS A 35 21.55 -20.12 -0.29
CA LYS A 35 21.08 -18.74 -0.51
C LYS A 35 20.32 -18.52 -1.83
N GLU A 36 20.39 -19.46 -2.75
CA GLU A 36 19.86 -19.39 -4.11
C GLU A 36 18.62 -20.28 -4.34
N THR A 37 18.21 -21.06 -3.34
CA THR A 37 16.99 -21.87 -3.41
C THR A 37 15.82 -21.16 -2.74
N VAL A 38 15.43 -20.00 -3.27
CA VAL A 38 14.06 -19.51 -3.09
C VAL A 38 13.22 -20.29 -4.10
N HIS A 39 12.86 -21.53 -3.76
CA HIS A 39 11.84 -22.22 -4.53
C HIS A 39 10.53 -21.47 -4.31
N SER A 40 9.87 -21.07 -5.39
CA SER A 40 8.47 -20.69 -5.32
C SER A 40 7.72 -21.81 -4.58
N SER A 41 6.81 -21.43 -3.68
CA SER A 41 5.95 -22.40 -3.00
C SER A 41 5.43 -23.44 -4.00
N ASN A 42 5.35 -24.71 -3.62
CA ASN A 42 4.74 -25.74 -4.47
C ASN A 42 3.27 -25.42 -4.81
N TYR A 43 2.67 -24.45 -4.09
CA TYR A 43 1.34 -23.91 -4.31
C TYR A 43 1.33 -22.57 -5.07
N ALA A 44 2.48 -22.11 -5.57
CA ALA A 44 2.58 -20.86 -6.33
C ALA A 44 1.98 -21.04 -7.73
N ALA A 45 0.70 -20.71 -7.85
CA ALA A 45 0.04 -20.66 -9.14
C ALA A 45 0.25 -19.30 -9.80
N LEU A 46 1.41 -19.13 -10.44
CA LEU A 46 1.81 -17.85 -11.05
C LEU A 46 0.76 -17.32 -12.04
N HIS A 47 0.18 -18.20 -12.85
CA HIS A 47 -0.87 -17.83 -13.81
C HIS A 47 -2.10 -17.22 -13.11
N HIS A 48 -2.58 -17.84 -12.02
CA HIS A 48 -3.68 -17.29 -11.23
C HIS A 48 -3.30 -15.94 -10.62
N ALA A 49 -2.09 -15.81 -10.08
CA ALA A 49 -1.60 -14.54 -9.54
C ALA A 49 -1.59 -13.43 -10.60
N THR A 50 -1.14 -13.73 -11.83
CA THR A 50 -1.18 -12.78 -12.95
C THR A 50 -2.61 -12.38 -13.31
N TYR A 51 -3.53 -13.33 -13.45
CA TYR A 51 -4.92 -13.02 -13.77
C TYR A 51 -5.57 -12.15 -12.69
N VAL A 52 -5.48 -12.54 -11.42
CA VAL A 52 -6.06 -11.77 -10.31
C VAL A 52 -5.49 -10.36 -10.25
N CYS A 53 -4.17 -10.22 -10.40
CA CYS A 53 -3.49 -8.94 -10.44
C CYS A 53 -3.91 -8.04 -11.62
N SER A 54 -4.10 -8.63 -12.80
CA SER A 54 -4.53 -7.88 -13.99
C SER A 54 -5.98 -7.45 -13.89
N TYR A 55 -6.88 -8.33 -13.44
CA TYR A 55 -8.29 -7.99 -13.24
C TYR A 55 -8.46 -6.89 -12.19
N GLY A 56 -7.75 -6.95 -11.07
CA GLY A 56 -7.77 -5.88 -10.06
C GLY A 56 -7.33 -4.52 -10.62
N ARG A 57 -6.27 -4.50 -11.45
CA ARG A 57 -5.80 -3.27 -12.10
C ARG A 57 -6.78 -2.71 -13.13
N LEU A 58 -7.38 -3.57 -13.95
CA LEU A 58 -8.40 -3.16 -14.92
C LEU A 58 -9.62 -2.58 -14.21
N ARG A 59 -10.04 -3.21 -13.11
CA ARG A 59 -11.15 -2.71 -12.29
C ARG A 59 -10.82 -1.35 -11.67
N LEU A 60 -9.64 -1.19 -11.08
CA LEU A 60 -9.22 0.10 -10.54
C LEU A 60 -9.13 1.18 -11.63
N LEU A 61 -8.69 0.82 -12.85
CA LEU A 61 -8.62 1.75 -13.97
C LEU A 61 -10.01 2.25 -14.38
N GLU A 62 -11.01 1.36 -14.47
CA GLU A 62 -12.40 1.73 -14.73
C GLU A 62 -12.95 2.73 -13.69
N LEU A 63 -12.66 2.50 -12.41
CA LEU A 63 -13.05 3.39 -11.32
C LEU A 63 -12.36 4.76 -11.45
N MET A 64 -11.07 4.79 -11.81
CA MET A 64 -10.34 6.03 -12.07
C MET A 64 -10.90 6.81 -13.26
N GLU A 65 -11.27 6.12 -14.34
CA GLU A 65 -11.89 6.75 -15.51
C GLU A 65 -13.24 7.39 -15.16
N ARG A 66 -14.04 6.72 -14.33
CA ARG A 66 -15.32 7.24 -13.83
C ARG A 66 -15.17 8.42 -12.88
N ALA A 67 -14.20 8.38 -11.97
CA ALA A 67 -13.90 9.50 -11.08
C ALA A 67 -13.43 10.76 -11.83
N GLY A 68 -12.88 10.58 -13.04
CA GLY A 68 -12.32 11.65 -13.86
C GLY A 68 -10.85 11.89 -13.53
N ALA A 69 -10.01 11.92 -14.56
CA ALA A 69 -8.56 12.06 -14.41
C ALA A 69 -8.16 13.37 -13.72
N GLU A 70 -8.95 14.42 -13.88
CA GLU A 70 -8.74 15.73 -13.27
C GLU A 70 -9.13 15.79 -11.79
N ASN A 71 -9.93 14.85 -11.29
CA ASN A 71 -10.34 14.81 -9.89
C ASN A 71 -9.54 13.80 -9.07
N LEU A 72 -8.74 12.96 -9.73
CA LEU A 72 -7.96 11.92 -9.08
C LEU A 72 -6.80 12.49 -8.25
N ILE A 73 -6.74 12.12 -6.97
CA ILE A 73 -5.68 12.54 -6.04
C ILE A 73 -4.64 11.43 -5.87
N TYR A 74 -5.09 10.20 -5.64
CA TYR A 74 -4.23 9.06 -5.33
C TYR A 74 -4.91 7.72 -5.66
N ASN A 75 -4.13 6.70 -5.96
CA ASN A 75 -4.58 5.32 -6.08
C ASN A 75 -3.54 4.33 -5.54
N ASP A 76 -3.98 3.22 -4.95
CA ASP A 76 -3.10 2.11 -4.57
C ASP A 76 -3.87 0.79 -4.47
N THR A 77 -3.48 -0.19 -5.28
CA THR A 77 -3.95 -1.59 -5.29
C THR A 77 -5.45 -1.76 -5.47
N ASP A 78 -6.24 -1.37 -4.47
CA ASP A 78 -7.69 -1.47 -4.35
C ASP A 78 -8.32 -0.14 -3.87
N SER A 79 -7.52 0.86 -3.51
CA SER A 79 -7.99 2.15 -3.00
C SER A 79 -7.88 3.29 -4.02
N ILE A 80 -8.83 4.22 -3.97
CA ILE A 80 -8.88 5.45 -4.78
C ILE A 80 -9.24 6.65 -3.91
N MET A 81 -8.52 7.76 -4.09
CA MET A 81 -8.86 9.07 -3.53
C MET A 81 -9.10 10.05 -4.67
N PHE A 82 -10.23 10.75 -4.62
CA PHE A 82 -10.61 11.70 -5.65
C PHE A 82 -11.46 12.84 -5.09
N LEU A 83 -11.58 13.92 -5.86
CA LEU A 83 -12.46 15.03 -5.57
C LEU A 83 -13.84 14.81 -6.19
N SER A 84 -14.87 14.95 -5.38
CA SER A 84 -16.26 14.73 -5.75
C SER A 84 -17.07 16.01 -5.48
N PRO A 85 -17.98 16.43 -6.37
CA PRO A 85 -19.01 17.39 -6.01
C PRO A 85 -19.87 16.86 -4.86
N ARG A 86 -20.16 17.68 -3.84
CA ARG A 86 -20.94 17.30 -2.63
C ARG A 86 -22.23 16.52 -2.91
N ASP A 87 -22.91 16.87 -3.99
CA ASP A 87 -24.24 16.35 -4.31
C ASP A 87 -24.22 15.25 -5.38
N GLN A 88 -23.05 14.88 -5.91
CA GLN A 88 -22.94 13.95 -7.02
C GLN A 88 -21.60 13.21 -7.01
N ASN A 89 -21.55 12.08 -6.32
CA ASN A 89 -20.40 11.21 -6.37
C ASN A 89 -20.48 10.28 -7.60
N PRO A 90 -19.49 10.36 -8.52
CA PRO A 90 -19.47 9.53 -9.73
C PRO A 90 -19.37 8.03 -9.45
N LEU A 91 -18.97 7.63 -8.23
CA LEU A 91 -18.80 6.25 -7.82
C LEU A 91 -19.88 5.75 -6.86
N ASP A 92 -20.95 6.49 -6.59
CA ASP A 92 -22.03 6.08 -5.67
C ASP A 92 -22.62 4.70 -6.01
N CYS A 93 -22.74 4.39 -7.31
CA CYS A 93 -23.26 3.10 -7.76
C CYS A 93 -22.32 1.90 -7.50
N GLU A 94 -21.07 2.16 -7.11
CA GLU A 94 -20.06 1.15 -6.80
C GLU A 94 -19.81 1.02 -5.31
N ILE A 95 -20.52 1.77 -4.46
CA ILE A 95 -20.38 1.73 -3.01
C ILE A 95 -21.44 0.80 -2.41
N ASP A 96 -21.00 -0.30 -1.79
CA ASP A 96 -21.88 -1.24 -1.06
C ASP A 96 -21.02 -2.12 -0.11
N ASN A 97 -21.68 -2.85 0.79
CA ASN A 97 -21.05 -3.78 1.73
C ASN A 97 -20.86 -5.20 1.16
N PHE A 98 -21.15 -5.42 -0.13
CA PHE A 98 -20.97 -6.71 -0.78
C PHE A 98 -19.56 -6.89 -1.36
N LEU A 99 -19.16 -8.15 -1.54
CA LEU A 99 -17.85 -8.48 -2.09
C LEU A 99 -17.67 -7.89 -3.50
N GLY A 100 -16.61 -7.10 -3.67
CA GLY A 100 -16.23 -6.49 -4.96
C GLY A 100 -16.75 -5.05 -5.16
N PHE A 101 -17.56 -4.55 -4.22
CA PHE A 101 -17.93 -3.14 -4.15
C PHE A 101 -16.91 -2.36 -3.33
N LEU A 102 -16.88 -1.05 -3.55
CA LEU A 102 -16.10 -0.09 -2.79
C LEU A 102 -16.80 0.20 -1.45
N SER A 103 -15.98 0.49 -0.44
CA SER A 103 -16.37 0.91 0.87
C SER A 103 -15.81 2.31 1.13
N ASN A 104 -16.61 3.17 1.75
CA ASN A 104 -16.14 4.49 2.16
C ASN A 104 -15.37 4.39 3.47
N GLU A 105 -14.11 4.84 3.52
CA GLU A 105 -13.32 4.83 4.75
C GLU A 105 -13.68 5.96 5.73
N LEU A 106 -14.43 6.95 5.26
CA LEU A 106 -14.91 8.07 6.08
C LEU A 106 -16.27 7.72 6.67
N ASN A 107 -16.51 8.16 7.91
CA ASN A 107 -17.84 8.08 8.49
C ASN A 107 -18.77 9.15 7.87
N GLU A 108 -20.09 8.97 7.97
CA GLU A 108 -21.10 9.88 7.38
C GLU A 108 -20.96 11.35 7.82
N ASP A 109 -20.37 11.61 8.98
CA ASP A 109 -20.13 12.95 9.55
C ASP A 109 -18.66 13.42 9.41
N GLU A 110 -17.85 12.76 8.59
CA GLU A 110 -16.44 13.06 8.40
C GLU A 110 -16.14 13.54 6.98
N GLU A 111 -15.48 14.68 6.87
CA GLU A 111 -14.99 15.21 5.58
C GLU A 111 -13.46 15.31 5.59
N ILE A 112 -12.83 15.05 4.44
CA ILE A 112 -11.40 15.31 4.28
C ILE A 112 -11.22 16.79 3.90
N SER A 113 -10.61 17.56 4.79
CA SER A 113 -10.37 18.98 4.55
C SER A 113 -9.10 19.26 3.77
N GLU A 114 -8.06 18.44 3.98
CA GLU A 114 -6.77 18.61 3.33
C GLU A 114 -6.12 17.26 3.02
N VAL A 115 -5.45 17.19 1.86
CA VAL A 115 -4.68 16.00 1.44
C VAL A 115 -3.30 16.43 0.95
N THR A 116 -2.28 15.73 1.42
CA THR A 116 -0.90 15.86 0.96
C THR A 116 -0.35 14.50 0.56
N VAL A 117 -0.05 14.36 -0.74
CA VAL A 117 0.66 13.21 -1.30
C VAL A 117 2.09 13.64 -1.64
N VAL A 118 3.08 12.87 -1.16
CA VAL A 118 4.50 13.14 -1.42
C VAL A 118 5.08 12.12 -2.40
N ALA A 119 4.71 10.85 -2.24
CA ALA A 119 5.22 9.74 -3.05
C ALA A 119 4.26 8.54 -2.99
N PRO A 120 4.43 7.52 -3.86
CA PRO A 120 3.67 6.28 -3.76
C PRO A 120 3.75 5.68 -2.34
N LYS A 121 2.58 5.40 -1.75
CA LYS A 121 2.42 4.87 -0.38
C LYS A 121 2.93 5.80 0.74
N CYS A 122 3.04 7.09 0.44
CA CYS A 122 3.45 8.15 1.36
C CYS A 122 2.51 9.36 1.23
N TYR A 123 1.42 9.34 2.01
CA TYR A 123 0.41 10.39 2.01
C TYR A 123 -0.11 10.67 3.43
N ALA A 124 -0.68 11.85 3.60
CA ALA A 124 -1.35 12.27 4.83
C ALA A 124 -2.57 13.11 4.49
N TYR A 125 -3.63 12.99 5.28
CA TYR A 125 -4.84 13.79 5.11
C TYR A 125 -5.46 14.13 6.47
N VAL A 126 -6.20 15.23 6.49
CA VAL A 126 -6.87 15.76 7.66
C VAL A 126 -8.36 15.49 7.52
N VAL A 127 -8.93 14.79 8.50
CA VAL A 127 -10.35 14.50 8.58
C VAL A 127 -10.96 15.40 9.63
N LYS A 128 -11.98 16.15 9.23
CA LYS A 128 -12.78 16.98 10.13
C LYS A 128 -14.12 16.32 10.39
N SER A 129 -14.49 16.30 11.65
CA SER A 129 -15.85 16.02 12.11
C SER A 129 -16.37 17.22 12.90
N LYS A 130 -17.65 17.22 13.27
CA LYS A 130 -18.32 18.33 13.98
C LYS A 130 -17.57 18.79 15.23
N ASP A 131 -16.94 17.84 15.95
CA ASP A 131 -16.32 18.09 17.26
C ASP A 131 -14.80 17.82 17.32
N SER A 132 -14.20 17.31 16.24
CA SER A 132 -12.77 16.94 16.27
C SER A 132 -12.11 16.94 14.90
N GLU A 133 -10.79 17.13 14.92
CA GLU A 133 -9.93 17.02 13.75
C GLU A 133 -8.91 15.92 14.00
N ARG A 134 -8.80 14.97 13.06
CA ARG A 134 -7.82 13.87 13.14
C ARG A 134 -6.94 13.85 11.90
N ILE A 135 -5.65 13.61 12.11
CA ILE A 135 -4.67 13.51 11.02
C ILE A 135 -4.37 12.04 10.76
N VAL A 136 -4.64 11.58 9.55
CA VAL A 136 -4.30 10.23 9.10
C VAL A 136 -3.01 10.28 8.30
N ARG A 137 -2.10 9.33 8.57
CA ARG A 137 -0.77 9.26 7.95
C ARG A 137 -0.49 7.84 7.49
N LYS A 138 -0.01 7.70 6.26
CA LYS A 138 0.41 6.42 5.68
C LYS A 138 1.80 6.63 5.08
N ILE A 139 2.79 5.92 5.62
CA ILE A 139 4.17 5.94 5.12
C ILE A 139 4.68 4.52 5.04
N LYS A 140 5.13 4.13 3.86
CA LYS A 140 5.86 2.89 3.68
C LYS A 140 7.36 3.09 3.83
N GLY A 141 8.03 2.10 4.43
CA GLY A 141 9.49 2.08 4.56
C GLY A 141 10.02 2.81 5.81
N VAL A 142 9.13 3.26 6.68
CA VAL A 142 9.50 3.91 7.94
C VAL A 142 8.89 3.13 9.11
N SER A 143 9.72 2.78 10.08
CA SER A 143 9.27 2.10 11.29
C SER A 143 8.48 3.06 12.17
N ARG A 144 7.29 2.63 12.58
CA ARG A 144 6.47 3.37 13.54
C ARG A 144 7.06 3.20 14.94
N ASN A 145 7.90 4.15 15.32
CA ASN A 145 8.34 4.32 16.70
C ASN A 145 8.00 5.74 17.17
N LYS A 146 8.00 5.97 18.49
CA LYS A 146 7.59 7.25 19.08
C LYS A 146 8.39 8.43 18.53
N GLU A 147 9.71 8.28 18.41
CA GLU A 147 10.60 9.31 17.87
C GLU A 147 10.27 9.67 16.41
N THR A 148 9.91 8.66 15.61
CA THR A 148 9.55 8.87 14.21
C THR A 148 8.16 9.48 14.10
N GLU A 149 7.20 9.09 14.93
CA GLU A 149 5.87 9.72 14.96
C GLU A 149 5.95 11.21 15.36
N GLU A 150 6.83 11.58 16.29
CA GLU A 150 7.11 12.98 16.66
C GLU A 150 7.72 13.78 15.51
N LYS A 151 8.52 13.15 14.63
CA LYS A 151 9.11 13.78 13.44
C LYS A 151 8.18 13.77 12.22
N LEU A 152 7.11 12.98 12.23
CA LEU A 152 6.16 12.83 11.13
C LEU A 152 4.91 13.68 11.36
N ILE A 153 5.12 14.97 11.64
CA ILE A 153 4.05 15.97 11.73
C ILE A 153 3.55 16.30 10.32
N TYR A 154 2.28 16.65 10.18
CA TYR A 154 1.67 17.01 8.89
C TYR A 154 2.39 18.18 8.20
N GLU A 155 2.81 19.18 8.96
CA GLU A 155 3.62 20.31 8.46
C GLU A 155 4.93 19.84 7.80
N ASN A 156 5.53 18.77 8.33
CA ASN A 156 6.75 18.20 7.75
C ASN A 156 6.46 17.49 6.41
N TYR A 157 5.25 16.98 6.19
CA TYR A 157 4.85 16.45 4.89
C TYR A 157 4.67 17.56 3.86
N VAL A 158 4.03 18.67 4.24
CA VAL A 158 3.88 19.84 3.37
C VAL A 158 5.25 20.40 3.00
N SER A 159 6.12 20.59 3.99
CA SER A 159 7.49 21.07 3.80
C SER A 159 8.31 20.14 2.91
N LYS A 160 8.22 18.82 3.12
CA LYS A 160 8.90 17.83 2.27
C LYS A 160 8.34 17.75 0.87
N LYS A 161 7.03 17.94 0.68
CA LYS A 161 6.42 18.08 -0.65
C LYS A 161 7.00 19.28 -1.38
N GLU A 162 7.09 20.43 -0.71
CA GLU A 162 7.68 21.66 -1.28
C GLU A 162 9.18 21.52 -1.59
N GLU A 163 9.93 20.84 -0.72
CA GLU A 163 11.34 20.52 -0.96
C GLU A 163 11.52 19.56 -2.14
N TRP A 164 10.72 18.49 -2.19
CA TRP A 164 10.77 17.52 -3.28
C TRP A 164 10.38 18.16 -4.62
N ASN A 165 9.34 19.00 -4.64
CA ASN A 165 8.94 19.76 -5.81
C ASN A 165 10.07 20.68 -6.31
N ARG A 166 10.78 21.36 -5.40
CA ARG A 166 11.92 22.22 -5.76
C ARG A 166 13.11 21.45 -6.31
N ASN A 167 13.39 20.26 -5.78
CA ASN A 167 14.59 19.49 -6.10
C ASN A 167 14.42 18.56 -7.31
N CYS A 168 13.19 18.11 -7.61
CA CYS A 168 12.97 17.06 -8.60
C CYS A 168 12.32 17.52 -9.91
N MET A 169 11.67 18.70 -9.99
CA MET A 169 10.94 19.08 -11.22
C MET A 169 11.12 20.56 -11.61
N GLY A 170 11.57 20.78 -12.86
CA GLY A 170 11.18 21.96 -13.62
C GLY A 170 9.66 21.95 -13.84
N GLU A 171 9.05 23.12 -13.73
CA GLU A 171 7.61 23.42 -13.89
C GLU A 171 6.67 22.23 -14.13
N ILE A 172 6.13 21.68 -13.03
CA ILE A 172 4.90 20.89 -13.10
C ILE A 172 3.77 21.87 -13.43
N PRO A 173 2.92 21.60 -14.44
CA PRO A 173 1.75 22.44 -14.67
C PRO A 173 0.92 22.53 -13.39
N HIS A 174 0.51 23.76 -13.07
CA HIS A 174 -0.22 24.15 -11.85
C HIS A 174 -1.49 23.32 -11.58
N SER A 175 -1.92 22.46 -12.52
CA SER A 175 -3.06 21.55 -12.46
C SER A 175 -2.90 20.37 -11.48
N LEU A 176 -1.66 19.96 -11.13
CA LEU A 176 -1.40 18.92 -10.11
C LEU A 176 -1.27 19.48 -8.68
N LEU A 177 -1.23 20.81 -8.54
CA LEU A 177 -1.29 21.51 -7.26
C LEU A 177 -2.75 21.85 -6.95
N GLN A 178 -3.58 20.84 -6.74
CA GLN A 178 -4.94 21.08 -6.28
C GLN A 178 -4.95 21.40 -4.80
N SER A 179 -4.84 22.70 -4.47
CA SER A 179 -5.39 23.22 -3.23
C SER A 179 -6.92 23.11 -3.34
N ILE A 180 -7.54 22.38 -2.41
CA ILE A 180 -9.00 22.26 -2.31
C ILE A 180 -9.57 23.68 -2.19
N ASN A 181 -10.42 24.09 -3.14
CA ASN A 181 -11.24 25.28 -2.99
C ASN A 181 -12.54 24.85 -2.30
N PRO A 182 -12.72 25.14 -0.99
CA PRO A 182 -13.72 24.48 -0.12
C PRO A 182 -15.18 24.83 -0.43
N ARG A 183 -15.48 25.51 -1.54
CA ARG A 183 -16.84 25.97 -1.86
C ARG A 183 -17.65 25.05 -2.77
N SER A 184 -17.09 23.96 -3.31
CA SER A 184 -17.87 23.08 -4.24
C SER A 184 -17.46 21.61 -4.37
N LYS A 185 -16.31 21.18 -3.82
CA LYS A 185 -15.82 19.80 -3.94
C LYS A 185 -15.33 19.27 -2.59
N GLU A 186 -15.54 17.99 -2.36
CA GLU A 186 -15.06 17.22 -1.20
C GLU A 186 -14.10 16.12 -1.67
N ALA A 187 -13.16 15.74 -0.80
CA ALA A 187 -12.28 14.61 -1.08
C ALA A 187 -12.86 13.34 -0.46
N GLU A 188 -13.00 12.30 -1.28
CA GLU A 188 -13.45 10.98 -0.86
C GLU A 188 -12.29 9.98 -0.90
N LEU A 189 -12.34 8.99 0.00
CA LEU A 189 -11.42 7.86 0.03
C LEU A 189 -12.22 6.56 0.06
N LEU A 190 -12.14 5.82 -1.03
CA LEU A 190 -12.85 4.56 -1.23
C LEU A 190 -11.85 3.40 -1.35
N ILE A 191 -12.19 2.24 -0.77
CA ILE A 191 -11.44 0.97 -0.84
C ILE A 191 -12.35 -0.17 -1.23
#